data_AF-C1FJB0-F1
#
_entry.id   AF-C1FJB0-F1
#
_cell.length_a   1.000
_cell.length_b   1.000
_cell.length_c   1.000
_cell.angle_alpha   90.00
_cell.angle_beta   90.00
_cell.angle_gamma   90.00
#
_symmetry.space_group_name_H-M   'P 1'
#
loop_
_entity.id
_entity.type
_entity.pdbx_description
1 polymer ?
#
loop_
_entity_poly.entity_id
_entity_poly.type
_entity_poly.pdbx_seq_one_letter_code
_entity_poly.pdbx_strand_id
1 'polypeptide(L)'
;MPRRYIYADEDKDDDELIWDALGRGSAAGRHLYNLYNGNTDGKRFGNMQSAYNGEVESRKTAEERRLPMDVEEAIKRDEAFLRSTTLKRWQVNVPGGFTGARKPTEDEELRLKFEAQRRAGQSRKPEATIRREMRADPDFNGTSRAPKPSKPLLGEAEKRRLQRLREFNGRPPEVVRPQKLSERSKVKEQPRRKTQREQLEELFEAVVGEIEEREAFLHEMRAHGRGDRYEHAIRAEIAERVNQLRGLDERLNAA
;
A
#
# COMPACT_ATOMS: atom_id res chain seq x y z
N MET A 1 -72.52 2.42 1.80
CA MET A 1 -71.22 3.02 2.20
C MET A 1 -70.19 1.91 2.36
N PRO A 2 -69.33 1.64 1.36
CA PRO A 2 -68.20 0.76 1.56
C PRO A 2 -66.93 1.54 1.93
N ARG A 3 -66.23 1.07 2.96
CA ARG A 3 -64.96 1.61 3.48
C ARG A 3 -63.86 1.46 2.43
N ARG A 4 -63.23 2.57 2.04
CA ARG A 4 -61.95 2.57 1.32
C ARG A 4 -60.85 2.24 2.33
N TYR A 5 -60.27 1.04 2.22
CA TYR A 5 -58.98 0.74 2.84
C TYR A 5 -57.89 1.36 1.98
N ILE A 6 -57.15 2.31 2.56
CA ILE A 6 -55.89 2.82 2.03
C ILE A 6 -54.85 1.82 2.52
N TYR A 7 -54.37 0.95 1.63
CA TYR A 7 -53.11 0.27 1.88
C TYR A 7 -52.01 1.23 1.46
N ALA A 8 -51.21 1.65 2.43
CA ALA A 8 -49.96 2.35 2.20
C ALA A 8 -49.02 1.36 1.50
N ASP A 9 -48.71 1.62 0.24
CA ASP A 9 -47.61 0.98 -0.50
C ASP A 9 -46.30 1.66 -0.08
N GLU A 10 -45.83 1.46 1.16
CA GLU A 10 -44.58 2.09 1.65
C GLU A 10 -43.42 1.10 1.90
N ASP A 11 -43.58 -0.22 1.68
CA ASP A 11 -42.56 -1.20 2.09
C ASP A 11 -41.83 -1.93 0.95
N LYS A 12 -41.94 -1.47 -0.31
CA LYS A 12 -41.31 -2.16 -1.46
C LYS A 12 -39.98 -1.61 -1.92
N ASP A 13 -39.57 -0.44 -1.42
CA ASP A 13 -38.35 0.22 -1.88
C ASP A 13 -37.15 -0.05 -0.95
N ASP A 14 -37.38 -0.57 0.26
CA ASP A 14 -36.32 -0.76 1.27
C ASP A 14 -35.46 -2.01 1.02
N ASP A 15 -36.06 -3.07 0.46
CA ASP A 15 -35.33 -4.31 0.19
C ASP A 15 -34.31 -4.12 -0.93
N GLU A 16 -34.66 -3.40 -2.01
CA GLU A 16 -33.71 -3.07 -3.08
C GLU A 16 -32.61 -2.11 -2.59
N LEU A 17 -32.94 -1.18 -1.68
CA LEU A 17 -32.00 -0.22 -1.10
C LEU A 17 -30.91 -0.89 -0.25
N ILE A 18 -31.24 -1.95 0.50
CA ILE A 18 -30.29 -2.68 1.35
C ILE A 18 -29.29 -3.48 0.50
N TRP A 19 -29.74 -4.09 -0.59
CA TRP A 19 -28.88 -4.89 -1.48
C TRP A 19 -27.96 -4.03 -2.34
N ASP A 20 -28.40 -2.83 -2.74
CA ASP A 20 -27.56 -1.86 -3.44
C ASP A 20 -26.55 -1.18 -2.50
N ALA A 21 -26.94 -0.88 -1.25
CA ALA A 21 -26.03 -0.35 -0.23
C ALA A 21 -24.90 -1.32 0.13
N LEU A 22 -25.18 -2.63 0.09
CA LEU A 22 -24.20 -3.67 0.41
C LEU A 22 -23.36 -4.08 -0.81
N GLY A 23 -23.88 -3.88 -2.03
CA GLY A 23 -23.20 -4.12 -3.30
C GLY A 23 -22.87 -5.59 -3.59
N ARG A 24 -23.31 -6.10 -4.76
CA ARG A 24 -22.96 -7.46 -5.24
C ARG A 24 -21.44 -7.70 -5.35
N GLY A 25 -20.65 -6.63 -5.48
CA GLY A 25 -19.18 -6.69 -5.53
C GLY A 25 -18.48 -6.66 -4.17
N SER A 26 -19.16 -6.29 -3.08
CA SER A 26 -18.52 -6.21 -1.76
C SER A 26 -18.37 -7.61 -1.15
N ALA A 27 -17.41 -7.78 -0.23
CA ALA A 27 -17.23 -9.05 0.47
C ALA A 27 -18.48 -9.41 1.29
N ALA A 28 -19.09 -8.42 1.96
CA ALA A 28 -20.30 -8.61 2.77
C ALA A 28 -21.51 -9.00 1.91
N GLY A 29 -21.70 -8.34 0.75
CA GLY A 29 -22.77 -8.64 -0.20
C GLY A 29 -22.66 -10.03 -0.81
N ARG A 30 -21.43 -10.46 -1.16
CA ARG A 30 -21.17 -11.84 -1.62
C ARG A 30 -21.45 -12.88 -0.53
N HIS A 31 -21.13 -12.59 0.73
CA HIS A 31 -21.40 -13.51 1.84
C HIS A 31 -22.90 -13.64 2.13
N LEU A 32 -23.64 -12.53 2.15
CA LEU A 32 -25.09 -12.57 2.35
C LEU A 32 -25.83 -13.22 1.18
N TYR A 33 -25.40 -12.98 -0.07
CA TYR A 33 -25.94 -13.70 -1.24
C TYR A 33 -25.71 -15.22 -1.16
N ASN A 34 -24.54 -15.67 -0.70
CA ASN A 34 -24.29 -17.09 -0.47
C ASN A 34 -25.16 -17.68 0.66
N LEU A 35 -25.53 -16.86 1.65
CA LEU A 35 -26.31 -17.29 2.81
C LEU A 35 -27.81 -17.41 2.47
N TYR A 36 -28.35 -16.49 1.67
CA TYR A 36 -29.78 -16.37 1.40
C TYR A 36 -30.22 -16.96 0.04
N ASN A 37 -29.40 -16.86 -1.01
CA ASN A 37 -29.80 -17.29 -2.35
C ASN A 37 -29.41 -18.73 -2.70
N GLY A 38 -28.71 -19.46 -1.81
CA GLY A 38 -28.55 -20.92 -1.82
C GLY A 38 -27.94 -21.56 -3.08
N ASN A 39 -27.68 -20.79 -4.14
CA ASN A 39 -27.36 -21.34 -5.44
C ASN A 39 -25.85 -21.58 -5.55
N THR A 40 -25.40 -22.61 -4.84
CA THR A 40 -24.03 -23.11 -4.87
C THR A 40 -23.71 -23.88 -6.15
N ASP A 41 -24.69 -24.05 -7.04
CA ASP A 41 -24.55 -24.86 -8.26
C ASP A 41 -23.48 -24.29 -9.19
N GLY A 42 -23.38 -22.96 -9.32
CA GLY A 42 -22.31 -22.33 -10.09
C GLY A 42 -20.91 -22.58 -9.52
N LYS A 43 -20.78 -22.59 -8.18
CA LYS A 43 -19.49 -22.90 -7.51
C LYS A 43 -19.16 -24.38 -7.60
N ARG A 44 -20.14 -25.26 -7.46
CA ARG A 44 -19.97 -26.72 -7.60
C ARG A 44 -19.58 -27.08 -9.03
N PHE A 45 -20.24 -26.49 -10.02
CA PHE A 45 -19.93 -26.68 -11.44
C PHE A 45 -18.55 -26.11 -11.78
N GLY A 46 -18.21 -24.91 -11.30
CA GLY A 46 -16.87 -24.33 -11.50
C GLY A 46 -15.76 -25.17 -10.86
N ASN A 47 -15.98 -25.69 -9.65
CA ASN A 47 -15.04 -26.58 -8.98
C ASN A 47 -14.88 -27.91 -9.71
N MET A 48 -15.98 -28.49 -10.20
CA MET A 48 -15.97 -29.71 -11.01
C MET A 48 -15.20 -29.50 -12.32
N GLN A 49 -15.43 -28.38 -13.01
CA GLN A 49 -14.73 -28.06 -14.25
C GLN A 49 -13.26 -27.77 -14.02
N SER A 50 -12.91 -27.10 -12.92
CA SER A 50 -11.51 -26.86 -12.52
C SER A 50 -10.78 -28.17 -12.22
N ALA A 51 -11.42 -29.10 -11.49
CA ALA A 51 -10.88 -30.41 -11.22
C ALA A 51 -10.69 -31.24 -12.50
N TYR A 52 -11.69 -31.23 -13.39
CA TYR A 52 -11.61 -31.90 -14.68
C TYR A 52 -10.50 -31.31 -15.56
N ASN A 53 -10.42 -29.98 -15.66
CA ASN A 53 -9.36 -29.31 -16.41
C ASN A 53 -7.98 -29.62 -15.81
N GLY A 54 -7.85 -29.66 -14.48
CA GLY A 54 -6.61 -30.05 -13.81
C GLY A 54 -6.19 -31.48 -14.10
N GLU A 55 -7.14 -32.42 -14.22
CA GLU A 55 -6.86 -33.80 -14.59
C GLU A 55 -6.53 -33.96 -16.09
N VAL A 56 -7.19 -33.20 -16.96
CA VAL A 56 -6.86 -33.13 -18.38
C VAL A 56 -5.46 -32.56 -18.58
N GLU A 57 -5.12 -31.47 -17.89
CA GLU A 57 -3.79 -30.87 -17.93
C GLU A 57 -2.74 -31.80 -17.33
N SER A 58 -3.04 -32.53 -16.25
CA SER A 58 -2.07 -33.46 -15.63
C SER A 58 -1.70 -34.63 -16.54
N ARG A 59 -2.60 -35.04 -17.45
CA ARG A 59 -2.38 -36.09 -18.46
C ARG A 59 -1.60 -35.61 -19.69
N LYS A 60 -1.61 -34.31 -19.99
CA LYS A 60 -0.83 -33.74 -21.09
C LYS A 60 0.67 -33.80 -20.82
N THR A 61 1.44 -34.03 -21.86
CA THR A 61 2.91 -33.92 -21.81
C THR A 61 3.34 -32.46 -21.67
N ALA A 62 4.58 -32.21 -21.23
CA ALA A 62 5.08 -30.84 -21.06
C ALA A 62 5.06 -30.01 -22.36
N GLU A 63 5.09 -30.69 -23.52
CA GLU A 63 5.01 -30.06 -24.84
C GLU A 63 3.57 -29.67 -25.21
N GLU A 64 2.58 -30.50 -24.88
CA GLU A 64 1.15 -30.22 -25.11
C GLU A 64 0.59 -29.17 -24.14
N ARG A 65 1.29 -28.91 -23.02
CA ARG A 65 0.99 -27.81 -22.08
C ARG A 65 1.56 -26.47 -22.53
N ARG A 66 2.50 -26.46 -23.49
CA ARG A 66 3.07 -25.22 -24.01
C ARG A 66 2.08 -24.55 -24.96
N LEU A 67 2.08 -23.23 -24.94
CA LEU A 67 1.35 -22.45 -25.93
C LEU A 67 2.03 -22.61 -27.30
N PRO A 68 1.31 -22.46 -28.41
CA PRO A 68 1.92 -22.34 -29.73
C PRO A 68 3.01 -21.26 -29.69
N MET A 69 4.15 -21.53 -30.34
CA MET A 69 5.35 -20.70 -30.27
C MET A 69 5.06 -19.22 -30.59
N ASP A 70 4.20 -18.97 -31.58
CA ASP A 70 3.78 -17.62 -32.00
C ASP A 70 3.05 -16.85 -30.88
N VAL A 71 2.24 -17.55 -30.08
CA VAL A 71 1.49 -16.98 -28.95
C VAL A 71 2.43 -16.71 -27.78
N GLU A 72 3.39 -17.61 -27.53
CA GLU A 72 4.42 -17.34 -26.53
C GLU A 72 5.29 -16.14 -26.90
N GLU A 73 5.64 -15.99 -28.18
CA GLU A 73 6.42 -14.84 -28.65
C GLU A 73 5.65 -13.53 -28.53
N ALA A 74 4.35 -13.52 -28.84
CA ALA A 74 3.49 -12.36 -28.67
C ALA A 74 3.41 -11.93 -27.19
N ILE A 75 3.16 -12.87 -26.28
CA ILE A 75 3.11 -12.59 -24.83
C ILE A 75 4.47 -12.08 -24.34
N LYS A 76 5.59 -12.68 -24.81
CA LYS A 76 6.93 -12.22 -24.47
C LYS A 76 7.21 -10.80 -24.99
N ARG A 77 6.74 -10.44 -26.19
CA ARG A 77 6.86 -9.08 -26.73
C ARG A 77 6.05 -8.07 -25.92
N ASP A 78 4.80 -8.39 -25.59
CA ASP A 78 3.92 -7.49 -24.84
C ASP A 78 4.41 -7.29 -23.40
N GLU A 79 4.88 -8.37 -22.75
CA GLU A 79 5.55 -8.26 -21.46
C GLU A 79 6.83 -7.44 -21.54
N ALA A 80 7.64 -7.61 -22.59
CA ALA A 80 8.85 -6.82 -22.79
C ALA A 80 8.53 -5.33 -22.99
N PHE A 81 7.46 -5.03 -23.74
CA PHE A 81 6.97 -3.67 -23.93
C PHE A 81 6.51 -3.06 -22.61
N LEU A 82 5.65 -3.74 -21.84
CA LEU A 82 5.16 -3.29 -20.54
C LEU A 82 6.30 -3.09 -19.51
N ARG A 83 7.31 -3.96 -19.51
CA ARG A 83 8.51 -3.80 -18.66
C ARG A 83 9.40 -2.64 -19.11
N SER A 84 9.36 -2.30 -20.41
CA SER A 84 10.17 -1.21 -20.97
C SER A 84 9.55 0.18 -20.80
N THR A 85 8.21 0.28 -20.70
CA THR A 85 7.50 1.55 -20.54
C THR A 85 7.46 2.06 -19.10
N THR A 86 7.74 1.22 -18.11
CA THR A 86 8.02 1.67 -16.74
C THR A 86 9.43 2.29 -16.64
N LEU A 87 9.47 3.60 -16.38
CA LEU A 87 10.68 4.43 -16.26
C LEU A 87 11.84 3.75 -15.51
N LYS A 88 13.00 3.80 -16.17
CA LYS A 88 14.26 3.17 -15.79
C LYS A 88 14.88 3.84 -14.57
N ARG A 89 14.56 3.38 -13.36
CA ARG A 89 15.43 3.61 -12.19
C ARG A 89 16.76 2.93 -12.45
N TRP A 90 17.88 3.65 -12.31
CA TRP A 90 19.21 3.06 -12.40
C TRP A 90 19.37 1.96 -11.35
N GLN A 91 19.65 0.74 -11.81
CA GLN A 91 19.95 -0.41 -10.97
C GLN A 91 21.31 -0.98 -11.37
N VAL A 92 22.15 -1.18 -10.36
CA VAL A 92 23.45 -1.87 -10.47
C VAL A 92 23.17 -3.37 -10.57
N ASN A 93 23.87 -4.05 -11.48
CA ASN A 93 23.58 -5.42 -11.88
C ASN A 93 24.05 -6.43 -10.82
N VAL A 94 23.13 -7.25 -10.31
CA VAL A 94 23.44 -8.48 -9.55
C VAL A 94 22.55 -9.61 -10.12
N PRO A 95 23.07 -10.80 -10.44
CA PRO A 95 22.36 -11.74 -11.30
C PRO A 95 21.24 -12.50 -10.58
N GLY A 96 20.07 -12.55 -11.24
CA GLY A 96 19.36 -13.82 -11.47
C GLY A 96 18.21 -14.19 -10.53
N GLY A 97 17.00 -13.79 -10.91
CA GLY A 97 15.76 -14.58 -10.78
C GLY A 97 15.11 -14.69 -9.40
N PHE A 98 13.90 -14.14 -9.23
CA PHE A 98 12.96 -14.73 -8.27
C PHE A 98 11.50 -14.40 -8.58
N THR A 99 10.78 -15.42 -9.08
CA THR A 99 9.32 -15.57 -9.03
C THR A 99 8.89 -15.99 -7.62
N GLY A 100 9.15 -15.16 -6.62
CA GLY A 100 8.74 -15.44 -5.26
C GLY A 100 8.72 -14.19 -4.39
N ALA A 101 8.11 -14.34 -3.21
CA ALA A 101 7.92 -13.25 -2.26
C ALA A 101 9.17 -12.37 -2.17
N ARG A 102 8.96 -11.04 -2.24
CA ARG A 102 10.02 -10.02 -2.17
C ARG A 102 11.00 -10.41 -1.08
N LYS A 103 12.30 -10.53 -1.41
CA LYS A 103 13.34 -10.74 -0.39
C LYS A 103 13.20 -9.59 0.63
N PRO A 104 13.09 -9.89 1.93
CA PRO A 104 13.00 -8.87 2.94
C PRO A 104 14.20 -7.93 2.79
N THR A 105 14.01 -6.65 3.03
CA THR A 105 15.12 -5.68 3.08
C THR A 105 16.14 -6.09 4.16
N GLU A 106 17.40 -5.63 4.11
CA GLU A 106 18.45 -6.03 5.08
C GLU A 106 18.01 -5.82 6.53
N ASP A 107 17.28 -4.73 6.79
CA ASP A 107 16.68 -4.44 8.10
C ASP A 107 15.56 -5.43 8.48
N GLU A 108 14.75 -5.87 7.52
CA GLU A 108 13.71 -6.87 7.72
C GLU A 108 14.30 -8.28 7.89
N GLU A 109 15.38 -8.62 7.17
CA GLU A 109 16.09 -9.88 7.35
C GLU A 109 16.80 -9.93 8.69
N LEU A 110 17.41 -8.82 9.14
CA LEU A 110 18.00 -8.73 10.48
C LEU A 110 16.94 -8.86 11.56
N ARG A 111 15.77 -8.23 11.39
CA ARG A 111 14.61 -8.43 12.28
C ARG A 111 14.11 -9.87 12.29
N LEU A 112 13.94 -10.48 11.12
CA LEU A 112 13.46 -11.86 10.99
C LEU A 112 14.46 -12.87 11.55
N LYS A 113 15.77 -12.68 11.33
CA LYS A 113 16.83 -13.49 11.93
C LYS A 113 16.89 -13.30 13.44
N PHE A 114 16.76 -12.07 13.93
CA PHE A 114 16.71 -11.79 15.37
C PHE A 114 15.48 -12.43 16.02
N GLU A 115 14.29 -12.34 15.40
CA GLU A 115 13.08 -13.01 15.87
C GLU A 115 13.17 -14.53 15.79
N ALA A 116 13.72 -15.07 14.70
CA ALA A 116 13.92 -16.50 14.51
C ALA A 116 14.94 -17.05 15.50
N GLN A 117 16.04 -16.34 15.76
CA GLN A 117 17.05 -16.71 16.75
C GLN A 117 16.50 -16.56 18.18
N ARG A 118 15.64 -15.57 18.44
CA ARG A 118 14.91 -15.45 19.70
C ARG A 118 13.93 -16.61 19.92
N ARG A 119 13.29 -17.11 18.86
CA ARG A 119 12.39 -18.29 18.89
C ARG A 119 13.16 -19.61 18.93
N ALA A 120 14.27 -19.73 18.20
CA ALA A 120 15.08 -20.94 18.11
C ALA A 120 16.00 -21.13 19.32
N GLY A 121 16.50 -20.05 19.92
CA GLY A 121 17.16 -20.06 21.23
C GLY A 121 16.18 -20.40 22.37
N GLN A 122 14.88 -20.34 22.09
CA GLN A 122 13.83 -20.91 22.93
C GLN A 122 13.34 -22.23 22.34
N SER A 123 14.24 -23.21 22.16
CA SER A 123 13.80 -24.60 22.05
C SER A 123 12.95 -24.90 23.28
N ARG A 124 11.62 -24.91 23.12
CA ARG A 124 10.69 -25.16 24.24
C ARG A 124 11.05 -26.54 24.76
N LYS A 125 11.64 -26.60 25.95
CA LYS A 125 12.02 -27.87 26.58
C LYS A 125 10.76 -28.75 26.61
N PRO A 126 10.86 -30.06 26.31
CA PRO A 126 9.70 -30.94 26.42
C PRO A 126 9.19 -30.88 27.86
N GLU A 127 7.86 -30.94 28.03
CA GLU A 127 7.20 -30.69 29.31
C GLU A 127 7.77 -31.54 30.46
N ALA A 128 8.16 -32.78 30.17
CA ALA A 128 8.79 -33.68 31.12
C ALA A 128 10.13 -33.13 31.67
N THR A 129 10.95 -32.51 30.82
CA THR A 129 12.23 -31.90 31.21
C THR A 129 12.00 -30.63 32.03
N ILE A 130 10.98 -29.82 31.67
CA ILE A 130 10.60 -28.63 32.45
C ILE A 130 10.17 -29.05 33.86
N ARG A 131 9.29 -30.05 33.99
CA ARG A 131 8.82 -30.52 35.32
C ARG A 131 9.96 -31.09 36.17
N ARG A 132 10.91 -31.79 35.55
CA ARG A 132 12.09 -32.32 36.23
C ARG A 132 13.01 -31.21 36.73
N GLU A 133 13.27 -30.19 35.90
CA GLU A 133 14.06 -29.02 36.28
C GLU A 133 13.37 -28.21 37.38
N MET A 134 12.07 -27.93 37.28
CA MET A 134 11.33 -27.24 38.35
C MET A 134 11.38 -28.00 39.67
N ARG A 135 11.37 -29.34 39.65
CA ARG A 135 11.46 -30.15 40.87
C ARG A 135 12.90 -30.20 41.43
N ALA A 136 13.91 -30.01 40.58
CA ALA A 136 15.32 -29.97 40.95
C ALA A 136 15.81 -28.57 41.37
N ASP A 137 15.04 -27.52 41.03
CA ASP A 137 15.36 -26.13 41.35
C ASP A 137 15.12 -25.86 42.86
N PRO A 138 16.17 -25.55 43.65
CA PRO A 138 16.01 -25.28 45.09
C PRO A 138 15.16 -24.04 45.37
N ASP A 139 15.04 -23.14 44.40
CA ASP A 139 14.19 -21.94 44.45
C ASP A 139 12.69 -22.22 44.22
N PHE A 140 12.34 -23.35 43.60
CA PHE A 140 10.94 -23.77 43.43
C PHE A 140 10.37 -24.34 44.73
N ASN A 141 11.19 -25.09 45.48
CA ASN A 141 10.85 -25.59 46.81
C ASN A 141 11.07 -24.56 47.94
N GLY A 142 11.40 -23.30 47.58
CA GLY A 142 11.30 -22.15 48.48
C GLY A 142 12.45 -21.93 49.46
N THR A 143 13.62 -22.54 49.27
CA THR A 143 14.70 -22.49 50.27
C THR A 143 15.77 -21.40 50.05
N SER A 144 15.83 -20.74 48.89
CA SER A 144 16.92 -19.77 48.59
C SER A 144 16.48 -18.40 48.05
N ARG A 145 15.19 -18.07 48.07
CA ARG A 145 14.74 -16.73 47.67
C ARG A 145 15.10 -15.71 48.75
N ALA A 146 15.91 -14.72 48.40
CA ALA A 146 16.19 -13.56 49.23
C ALA A 146 14.86 -12.97 49.76
N PRO A 147 14.82 -12.53 51.03
CA PRO A 147 13.60 -12.00 51.63
C PRO A 147 13.08 -10.85 50.78
N LYS A 148 11.76 -10.86 50.51
CA LYS A 148 11.12 -9.77 49.76
C LYS A 148 11.42 -8.45 50.48
N PRO A 149 11.80 -7.39 49.74
CA PRO A 149 12.07 -6.10 50.36
C PRO A 149 10.82 -5.63 51.11
N SER A 150 10.98 -5.37 52.41
CA SER A 150 9.88 -4.97 53.29
C SER A 150 9.36 -3.57 53.00
N LYS A 151 10.15 -2.76 52.29
CA LYS A 151 9.82 -1.38 51.93
C LYS A 151 9.65 -1.25 50.41
N PRO A 152 8.76 -0.37 49.95
CA PRO A 152 8.63 -0.09 48.52
C PRO A 152 9.98 0.40 47.97
N LEU A 153 10.52 -0.34 47.00
CA LEU A 153 11.81 -0.06 46.35
C LEU A 153 11.85 1.32 45.66
N LEU A 154 10.68 1.90 45.39
CA LEU A 154 10.54 3.15 44.66
C LEU A 154 9.60 4.09 45.41
N GLY A 155 10.06 5.33 45.63
CA GLY A 155 9.24 6.39 46.21
C GLY A 155 8.06 6.78 45.30
N GLU A 156 7.02 7.39 45.87
CA GLU A 156 5.79 7.73 45.13
C GLU A 156 6.04 8.72 43.97
N ALA A 157 6.99 9.64 44.13
CA ALA A 157 7.35 10.60 43.10
C ALA A 157 7.91 9.91 41.84
N GLU A 158 8.80 8.93 42.03
CA GLU A 158 9.43 8.21 40.92
C GLU A 158 8.46 7.20 40.31
N LYS A 159 7.55 6.60 41.10
CA LYS A 159 6.41 5.83 40.58
C LYS A 159 5.55 6.66 39.63
N ARG A 160 5.18 7.89 40.01
CA ARG A 160 4.39 8.80 39.16
C ARG A 160 5.13 9.22 37.90
N ARG A 161 6.44 9.46 37.99
CA ARG A 161 7.28 9.76 36.83
C ARG A 161 7.30 8.59 35.82
N LEU A 162 7.52 7.37 36.30
CA LEU A 162 7.53 6.17 35.44
C LEU A 162 6.15 5.87 34.85
N GLN A 163 5.09 6.07 35.64
CA GLN A 163 3.72 5.96 35.15
C GLN A 163 3.49 6.91 33.98
N ARG A 164 3.83 8.20 34.14
CA ARG A 164 3.72 9.20 33.07
C ARG A 164 4.58 8.84 31.85
N LEU A 165 5.79 8.33 32.08
CA LEU A 165 6.67 7.90 30.99
C LEU A 165 6.03 6.76 30.16
N ARG A 166 5.34 5.82 30.81
CA ARG A 166 4.63 4.71 30.16
C ARG A 166 3.37 5.16 29.45
N GLU A 167 2.57 6.01 30.09
CA GLU A 167 1.35 6.58 29.50
C GLU A 167 1.64 7.27 28.15
N PHE A 168 2.83 7.85 27.98
CA PHE A 168 3.22 8.56 26.78
C PHE A 168 4.34 7.90 25.96
N ASN A 169 4.54 6.59 26.08
CA ASN A 169 5.53 5.82 25.30
C ASN A 169 6.94 6.47 25.27
N GLY A 170 7.39 7.02 26.39
CA GLY A 170 8.70 7.68 26.51
C GLY A 170 8.75 9.15 26.12
N ARG A 171 7.64 9.74 25.62
CA ARG A 171 7.55 11.17 25.27
C ARG A 171 6.42 11.86 26.03
N PRO A 172 6.61 12.14 27.33
CA PRO A 172 5.61 12.90 28.09
C PRO A 172 5.33 14.24 27.38
N PRO A 173 4.06 14.69 27.32
CA PRO A 173 3.71 15.94 26.67
C PRO A 173 4.50 17.05 27.34
N GLU A 174 5.15 17.85 26.50
CA GLU A 174 5.83 19.04 26.93
C GLU A 174 4.80 19.89 27.68
N VAL A 175 5.02 20.09 28.99
CA VAL A 175 4.15 20.95 29.78
C VAL A 175 4.24 22.32 29.13
N VAL A 176 3.22 22.68 28.37
CA VAL A 176 3.10 23.97 27.70
C VAL A 176 3.10 25.00 28.81
N ARG A 177 4.28 25.56 29.11
CA ARG A 177 4.36 26.75 29.93
C ARG A 177 3.48 27.78 29.23
N PRO A 178 2.64 28.55 29.95
CA PRO A 178 1.85 29.59 29.30
C PRO A 178 2.83 30.51 28.56
N GLN A 179 2.84 30.42 27.23
CA GLN A 179 3.64 31.29 26.39
C GLN A 179 3.21 32.72 26.67
N LYS A 180 4.19 33.61 26.86
CA LYS A 180 3.93 35.04 26.95
C LYS A 180 3.21 35.44 25.65
N LEU A 181 2.10 36.18 25.77
CA LEU A 181 1.27 36.62 24.63
C LEU A 181 2.08 37.27 23.48
N SER A 182 3.26 37.82 23.79
CA SER A 182 4.22 38.40 22.85
C SER A 182 4.86 37.41 21.85
N GLU A 183 4.85 36.10 22.14
CA GLU A 183 5.47 35.07 21.27
C GLU A 183 4.45 34.37 20.36
N ARG A 184 3.14 34.65 20.56
CA ARG A 184 2.04 33.99 19.85
C ARG A 184 1.75 34.58 18.46
N SER A 185 2.44 35.65 18.07
CA SER A 185 2.21 36.39 16.82
C SER A 185 3.06 35.94 15.63
N LYS A 186 3.73 34.78 15.69
CA LYS A 186 4.17 34.09 14.47
C LYS A 186 3.00 33.30 13.90
N VAL A 187 1.98 34.04 13.46
CA VAL A 187 0.92 33.50 12.62
C VAL A 187 1.61 32.91 11.40
N LYS A 188 1.57 31.59 11.23
CA LYS A 188 1.87 30.96 9.94
C LYS A 188 1.00 31.65 8.92
N GLU A 189 1.59 32.49 8.07
CA GLU A 189 0.88 33.12 6.96
C GLU A 189 0.21 32.00 6.17
N GLN A 190 -1.13 31.99 6.17
CA GLN A 190 -1.84 31.10 5.28
C GLN A 190 -1.53 31.55 3.86
N PRO A 191 -1.20 30.63 2.94
CA PRO A 191 -0.92 31.00 1.56
C PRO A 191 -2.13 31.76 1.01
N ARG A 192 -1.88 32.95 0.46
CA ARG A 192 -2.92 33.73 -0.21
C ARG A 192 -3.53 32.88 -1.31
N ARG A 193 -4.86 32.92 -1.45
CA ARG A 193 -5.54 32.23 -2.54
C ARG A 193 -5.11 32.91 -3.85
N LYS A 194 -4.39 32.18 -4.69
CA LYS A 194 -3.92 32.68 -5.99
C LYS A 194 -5.11 33.10 -6.83
N THR A 195 -5.02 34.25 -7.48
CA THR A 195 -6.04 34.69 -8.44
C THR A 195 -6.07 33.74 -9.64
N GLN A 196 -7.16 33.71 -10.41
CA GLN A 196 -7.23 32.86 -11.61
C GLN A 196 -6.13 33.21 -12.61
N ARG A 197 -5.82 34.50 -12.75
CA ARG A 197 -4.73 34.99 -13.60
C ARG A 197 -3.37 34.50 -13.13
N GLU A 198 -3.06 34.61 -11.83
CA GLU A 198 -1.81 34.08 -11.26
C GLU A 198 -1.66 32.56 -11.47
N GLN A 199 -2.77 31.81 -11.40
CA GLN A 199 -2.74 30.36 -11.67
C GLN A 199 -2.45 30.07 -13.15
N LEU A 200 -3.00 30.86 -14.07
CA LEU A 200 -2.73 30.73 -15.50
C LEU A 200 -1.29 31.14 -15.85
N GLU A 201 -0.76 32.18 -15.21
CA GLU A 201 0.65 32.62 -15.36
C GLU A 201 1.61 31.51 -14.88
N GLU A 202 1.35 30.89 -13.73
CA GLU A 202 2.15 29.75 -13.24
C GLU A 202 2.10 28.54 -14.16
N LEU A 203 0.93 28.22 -14.71
CA LEU A 203 0.77 27.16 -15.72
C LEU A 203 1.53 27.50 -17.01
N PHE A 204 1.50 28.77 -17.42
CA PHE A 204 2.21 29.24 -18.60
C PHE A 204 3.72 29.07 -18.43
N GLU A 205 4.29 29.54 -17.31
CA GLU A 205 5.71 29.37 -16.98
C GLU A 205 6.12 27.89 -16.92
N ALA A 206 5.27 27.04 -16.32
CA ALA A 206 5.52 25.60 -16.26
C ALA A 206 5.62 24.96 -17.65
N VAL A 207 4.72 25.33 -18.58
CA VAL A 207 4.75 24.80 -19.95
C VAL A 207 5.94 25.34 -20.74
N VAL A 208 6.37 26.59 -20.52
CA VAL A 208 7.62 27.12 -21.10
C VAL A 208 8.82 26.30 -20.64
N GLY A 209 8.93 26.03 -19.33
CA GLY A 209 10.00 25.19 -18.78
C GLY A 209 10.01 23.78 -19.40
N GLU A 210 8.83 23.19 -19.59
CA GLU A 210 8.68 21.89 -20.25
C GLU A 210 9.14 21.86 -21.73
N ILE A 211 9.08 22.99 -22.44
CA ILE A 211 9.60 23.12 -23.80
C ILE A 211 11.13 23.20 -23.76
N GLU A 212 11.68 24.04 -22.89
CA GLU A 212 13.13 24.21 -22.72
C GLU A 212 13.79 22.88 -22.33
N GLU A 213 13.19 22.11 -21.41
CA GLU A 213 13.67 20.79 -21.02
C GLU A 213 13.71 19.81 -22.21
N ARG A 214 12.69 19.82 -23.07
CA ARG A 214 12.62 18.97 -24.27
C ARG A 214 13.64 19.37 -25.33
N GLU A 215 13.83 20.66 -25.53
CA GLU A 215 14.86 21.18 -26.43
C GLU A 215 16.27 20.82 -25.93
N ALA A 216 16.52 20.99 -24.63
CA ALA A 216 17.77 20.60 -23.99
C ALA A 216 18.02 19.09 -24.11
N PHE A 217 17.01 18.26 -23.88
CA PHE A 217 17.10 16.82 -24.07
C PHE A 217 17.45 16.46 -25.52
N LEU A 218 16.79 17.08 -26.51
CA LEU A 218 17.09 16.81 -27.91
C LEU A 218 18.51 17.26 -28.27
N HIS A 219 18.96 18.40 -27.74
CA HIS A 219 20.34 18.87 -27.90
C HIS A 219 21.35 17.88 -27.30
N GLU A 220 21.10 17.38 -26.09
CA GLU A 220 21.93 16.36 -25.44
C GLU A 220 21.98 15.06 -26.27
N MET A 221 20.82 14.58 -26.75
CA MET A 221 20.78 13.38 -27.59
C MET A 221 21.49 13.57 -28.94
N ARG A 222 21.42 14.77 -29.54
CA ARG A 222 22.20 15.12 -30.74
C ARG A 222 23.70 15.12 -30.44
N ALA A 223 24.13 15.70 -29.33
CA ALA A 223 25.53 15.68 -28.90
C ALA A 223 26.07 14.25 -28.70
N HIS A 224 25.21 13.32 -28.28
CA HIS A 224 25.54 11.89 -28.15
C HIS A 224 25.33 11.06 -29.44
N GLY A 225 25.03 11.69 -30.58
CA GLY A 225 24.83 11.01 -31.87
C GLY A 225 23.56 10.14 -31.94
N ARG A 226 22.59 10.35 -31.04
CA ARG A 226 21.31 9.64 -30.99
C ARG A 226 20.11 10.55 -31.29
N GLY A 227 20.34 11.79 -31.72
CA GLY A 227 19.31 12.79 -31.98
C GLY A 227 18.22 12.30 -32.93
N ASP A 228 18.61 11.69 -34.06
CA ASP A 228 17.69 11.26 -35.11
C ASP A 228 16.60 10.28 -34.61
N ARG A 229 16.91 9.48 -33.58
CA ARG A 229 15.96 8.52 -33.00
C ARG A 229 14.84 9.20 -32.22
N TYR A 230 15.14 10.33 -31.59
CA TYR A 230 14.22 11.03 -30.69
C TYR A 230 13.66 12.30 -31.33
N GLU A 231 14.24 12.79 -32.41
CA GLU A 231 13.91 14.08 -33.02
C GLU A 231 12.44 14.22 -33.39
N HIS A 232 11.86 13.22 -34.06
CA HIS A 232 10.47 13.31 -34.50
C HIS A 232 9.50 13.29 -33.31
N ALA A 233 9.73 12.43 -32.32
CA ALA A 233 8.90 12.34 -31.12
C ALA A 233 8.98 13.64 -30.30
N ILE A 234 10.19 14.13 -30.02
CA ILE A 234 10.39 15.33 -29.21
C ILE A 234 9.89 16.59 -29.93
N ARG A 235 10.07 16.71 -31.25
CA ARG A 235 9.48 17.83 -32.02
C ARG A 235 7.95 17.81 -31.99
N ALA A 236 7.33 16.62 -32.02
CA ALA A 236 5.87 16.51 -31.89
C ALA A 236 5.39 16.94 -30.50
N GLU A 237 6.10 16.53 -29.44
CA GLU A 237 5.80 16.97 -28.07
C GLU A 237 5.98 18.47 -27.89
N ILE A 238 7.05 19.06 -28.43
CA ILE A 238 7.26 20.51 -28.42
C ILE A 238 6.09 21.22 -29.13
N ALA A 239 5.67 20.72 -30.30
CA ALA A 239 4.54 21.31 -31.03
C ALA A 239 3.24 21.23 -30.22
N GLU A 240 3.00 20.14 -29.49
CA GLU A 240 1.85 20.01 -28.59
C GLU A 240 1.91 21.04 -27.44
N ARG A 241 3.08 21.20 -26.81
CA ARG A 241 3.28 22.19 -25.74
C ARG A 241 3.15 23.62 -26.23
N VAL A 242 3.64 23.93 -27.43
CA VAL A 242 3.44 25.25 -28.06
C VAL A 242 1.95 25.53 -28.31
N ASN A 243 1.17 24.53 -28.73
CA ASN A 243 -0.28 24.70 -28.87
C ASN A 243 -0.96 24.92 -27.51
N GLN A 244 -0.50 24.25 -26.46
CA GLN A 244 -0.98 24.48 -25.09
C GLN A 244 -0.66 25.91 -24.62
N LEU A 245 0.55 26.41 -24.89
CA LEU A 245 0.92 27.81 -24.59
C LEU A 245 0.02 28.82 -25.29
N ARG A 246 -0.29 28.61 -26.58
CA ARG A 246 -1.23 29.48 -27.31
C ARG A 246 -2.60 29.52 -26.64
N GLY A 247 -3.12 28.35 -26.24
CA GLY A 247 -4.40 28.28 -25.52
C GLY A 247 -4.37 28.93 -24.14
N LEU A 248 -3.24 28.91 -23.43
CA LEU A 248 -3.07 29.60 -22.16
C LEU A 248 -2.93 31.12 -22.34
N ASP A 249 -2.21 31.57 -23.36
CA ASP A 249 -2.05 32.99 -23.71
C ASP A 249 -3.40 33.63 -24.08
N GLU A 250 -4.22 32.95 -24.89
CA GLU A 250 -5.58 33.40 -25.21
C GLU A 250 -6.45 33.56 -23.95
N ARG A 251 -6.34 32.62 -23.00
CA ARG A 251 -7.08 32.69 -21.72
C ARG A 251 -6.55 33.78 -20.80
N LEU A 252 -5.24 34.02 -20.79
CA LEU A 252 -4.61 35.10 -20.02
C LEU A 252 -5.01 36.48 -20.55
N ASN A 253 -5.09 36.63 -21.87
CA ASN A 253 -5.54 37.86 -22.51
C ASN A 253 -7.05 38.10 -22.33
N ALA A 254 -7.83 37.05 -22.09
CA ALA A 254 -9.26 37.12 -21.83
C ALA A 254 -9.64 37.29 -20.34
N ALA A 255 -8.69 37.14 -19.41
CA ALA A 255 -8.90 37.17 -17.95
C ALA A 255 -8.43 38.48 -17.29
#